data_AF-A0A1H1YX34-F1
#
_entry.id   AF-A0A1H1YX34-F1
#
_cell.length_a   1.000
_cell.length_b   1.000
_cell.length_c   1.000
_cell.angle_alpha   90.00
_cell.angle_beta   90.00
_cell.angle_gamma   90.00
#
_symmetry.space_group_name_H-M   'P 1'
#
loop_
_entity.id
_entity.type
_entity.pdbx_description
1 polymer ?
#
loop_
_entity_poly.entity_id
_entity_poly.type
_entity_poly.pdbx_seq_one_letter_code
_entity_poly.pdbx_strand_id
1 'polypeptide(L)'
;MERTEDEPNRGDEAPAPDPDARAGLEADLRRDLKDDLEADIRADIEQDRTATIRDVIVLLVLTATAVITAWCGFEASKWGGEMSIAFSQASSSRIQAARAQGEANTARQIDLNLWTLYVQARAESDSRLARYVEDRFTDRFQVAFEAWQQGGQQADSPFDLAAYKPPGSDAAAAADKKADQRFADGLTNNARGDQYTLLTVLFALVLFFAAVSPRPARPRIQWALVGLALLVFLVGMIQMVQLPVII
;
A
#
# COMPACT_ATOMS: atom_id res chain seq x y z
N MET A 1 -114.68 16.67 39.09
CA MET A 1 -113.64 17.09 40.06
C MET A 1 -112.70 15.90 40.17
N GLU A 2 -111.42 15.93 39.85
CA GLU A 2 -110.44 17.02 39.80
C GLU A 2 -109.29 16.61 38.86
N ARG A 3 -108.57 17.62 38.38
CA ARG A 3 -107.40 17.62 37.50
C ARG A 3 -106.14 17.21 38.29
N THR A 4 -105.17 16.53 37.66
CA THR A 4 -103.69 16.58 37.88
C THR A 4 -103.05 15.39 37.15
N GLU A 5 -101.85 15.40 36.59
CA GLU A 5 -100.94 16.40 36.03
C GLU A 5 -99.97 15.59 35.15
N ASP A 6 -99.48 16.22 34.09
CA ASP A 6 -98.49 15.67 33.15
C ASP A 6 -97.11 15.73 33.83
N GLU A 7 -96.37 14.62 33.93
CA GLU A 7 -94.92 14.65 34.22
C GLU A 7 -94.15 13.79 33.20
N PRO A 8 -93.04 14.28 32.64
CA PRO A 8 -92.49 13.77 31.40
C PRO A 8 -91.53 12.59 31.63
N ASN A 9 -91.62 11.63 30.70
CA ASN A 9 -90.61 10.64 30.41
C ASN A 9 -89.25 11.31 30.10
N ARG A 10 -88.24 11.09 30.95
CA ARG A 10 -86.83 10.99 30.54
C ARG A 10 -85.93 10.47 31.65
N GLY A 11 -85.33 9.32 31.38
CA GLY A 11 -84.21 8.81 32.15
C GLY A 11 -84.01 7.34 31.87
N ASP A 12 -83.61 6.97 30.65
CA ASP A 12 -82.89 5.72 30.41
C ASP A 12 -81.57 5.77 31.23
N GLU A 13 -81.65 5.53 32.54
CA GLU A 13 -80.49 5.07 33.28
C GLU A 13 -80.29 3.61 32.87
N ALA A 14 -79.32 3.40 31.98
CA ALA A 14 -78.82 2.08 31.69
C ALA A 14 -78.59 1.34 33.03
N PRO A 15 -79.08 0.10 33.18
CA PRO A 15 -78.91 -0.64 34.42
C PRO A 15 -77.43 -0.68 34.79
N ALA A 16 -77.12 -0.39 36.06
CA ALA A 16 -75.76 -0.46 36.56
C ALA A 16 -75.17 -1.83 36.16
N PRO A 17 -73.98 -1.87 35.52
CA PRO A 17 -73.43 -3.12 35.02
C PRO A 17 -73.33 -4.14 36.14
N ASP A 18 -73.70 -5.39 35.84
CA ASP A 18 -73.65 -6.53 36.76
C ASP A 18 -72.30 -6.54 37.50
N PRO A 19 -72.28 -6.55 38.85
CA PRO A 19 -71.05 -6.54 39.63
C PRO A 19 -70.12 -7.73 39.30
N ASP A 20 -70.67 -8.87 38.90
CA ASP A 20 -69.88 -10.04 38.49
C ASP A 20 -69.25 -9.83 37.11
N ALA A 21 -69.95 -9.14 36.20
CA ALA A 21 -69.41 -8.74 34.90
C ALA A 21 -68.34 -7.65 35.02
N ARG A 22 -68.48 -6.73 35.98
CA ARG A 22 -67.46 -5.71 36.30
C ARG A 22 -66.19 -6.34 36.88
N ALA A 23 -66.35 -7.30 37.80
CA ALA A 23 -65.21 -8.01 38.37
C ALA A 23 -64.47 -8.86 37.32
N GLY A 24 -65.20 -9.50 36.40
CA GLY A 24 -64.60 -10.20 35.26
C GLY A 24 -63.83 -9.27 34.32
N LEU A 25 -64.43 -8.13 33.96
CA LEU A 25 -63.80 -7.13 33.10
C LEU A 25 -62.55 -6.51 33.75
N GLU A 26 -62.59 -6.21 35.06
CA GLU A 26 -61.42 -5.71 35.79
C GLU A 26 -60.30 -6.75 35.88
N ALA A 27 -60.65 -8.03 36.03
CA ALA A 27 -59.67 -9.12 36.05
C ALA A 27 -59.01 -9.31 34.69
N ASP A 28 -59.78 -9.25 33.60
CA ASP A 28 -59.28 -9.34 32.22
C ASP A 28 -58.43 -8.12 31.88
N LEU A 29 -58.88 -6.90 32.19
CA LEU A 29 -58.11 -5.68 31.95
C LEU A 29 -56.78 -5.66 32.72
N ARG A 30 -56.76 -6.15 33.97
CA ARG A 30 -55.52 -6.28 34.76
C ARG A 30 -54.58 -7.32 34.18
N ARG A 31 -55.10 -8.40 33.61
CA ARG A 31 -54.29 -9.43 32.94
C ARG A 31 -53.67 -8.86 31.67
N ASP A 32 -54.48 -8.23 30.81
CA ASP A 32 -54.01 -7.66 29.55
C ASP A 32 -52.96 -6.56 29.79
N LEU A 33 -53.20 -5.65 30.74
CA LEU A 33 -52.23 -4.61 31.11
C LEU A 33 -50.91 -5.20 31.63
N LYS A 34 -50.99 -6.31 32.37
CA LYS A 34 -49.80 -7.00 32.90
C LYS A 34 -49.02 -7.66 31.76
N ASP A 35 -49.71 -8.31 30.83
CA ASP A 35 -49.08 -8.98 29.69
C ASP A 35 -48.41 -7.97 28.75
N ASP A 36 -49.06 -6.82 28.49
CA ASP A 36 -48.49 -5.71 27.72
C ASP A 36 -47.26 -5.10 28.40
N LEU A 37 -47.33 -4.86 29.72
CA LEU A 37 -46.20 -4.35 30.50
C LEU A 37 -45.01 -5.33 30.51
N GLU A 38 -45.27 -6.64 30.63
CA GLU A 38 -44.23 -7.67 30.57
C GLU A 38 -43.60 -7.76 29.16
N ALA A 39 -44.38 -7.55 28.11
CA ALA A 39 -43.88 -7.50 26.73
C ALA A 39 -42.98 -6.26 26.50
N ASP A 40 -43.41 -5.08 26.97
CA ASP A 40 -42.65 -3.84 26.87
C ASP A 40 -41.33 -3.91 27.67
N ILE A 41 -41.37 -4.39 28.91
CA ILE A 41 -40.17 -4.59 29.74
C ILE A 41 -39.19 -5.55 29.06
N ARG A 42 -39.69 -6.63 28.43
CA ARG A 42 -38.84 -7.60 27.72
C ARG A 42 -38.21 -6.97 26.48
N ALA A 43 -38.96 -6.20 25.71
CA ALA A 43 -38.48 -5.50 24.53
C ALA A 43 -37.40 -4.46 24.90
N ASP A 44 -37.61 -3.71 25.99
CA ASP A 44 -36.64 -2.75 26.52
C ASP A 44 -35.36 -3.44 26.99
N ILE A 45 -35.45 -4.54 27.75
CA ILE A 45 -34.27 -5.32 28.19
C ILE A 45 -33.49 -5.87 26.99
N GLU A 46 -34.17 -6.38 25.97
CA GLU A 46 -33.55 -6.91 24.76
C GLU A 46 -32.86 -5.80 23.95
N GLN A 47 -33.48 -4.62 23.86
CA GLN A 47 -32.93 -3.45 23.20
C GLN A 47 -31.68 -2.92 23.93
N ASP A 48 -31.71 -2.86 25.26
CA ASP A 48 -30.61 -2.35 26.09
C ASP A 48 -29.40 -3.32 26.08
N ARG A 49 -29.67 -4.63 26.11
CA ARG A 49 -28.64 -5.67 25.94
C ARG A 49 -27.99 -5.60 24.55
N THR A 50 -28.79 -5.43 23.50
CA THR A 50 -28.30 -5.35 22.11
C THR A 50 -27.45 -4.09 21.90
N ALA A 51 -27.85 -2.96 22.50
CA ALA A 51 -27.06 -1.73 22.52
C ALA A 51 -25.71 -1.94 23.23
N THR A 52 -25.72 -2.58 24.41
CA THR A 52 -24.50 -2.86 25.21
C THR A 52 -23.51 -3.74 24.45
N ILE A 53 -23.97 -4.84 23.83
CA ILE A 53 -23.10 -5.74 23.07
C ILE A 53 -22.48 -5.02 21.87
N ARG A 54 -23.28 -4.24 21.15
CA ARG A 54 -22.80 -3.44 20.02
C ARG A 54 -21.72 -2.46 20.46
N ASP A 55 -21.93 -1.76 21.58
CA ASP A 55 -20.98 -0.76 22.07
C ASP A 55 -19.64 -1.39 22.46
N VAL A 56 -19.66 -2.60 23.06
CA VAL A 56 -18.44 -3.39 23.32
C VAL A 56 -17.74 -3.76 22.02
N ILE A 57 -18.48 -4.25 21.01
CA ILE A 57 -17.90 -4.60 19.69
C ILE A 57 -17.26 -3.38 19.03
N VAL A 58 -17.96 -2.23 19.02
CA VAL A 58 -17.46 -0.98 18.45
C VAL A 58 -16.18 -0.53 19.16
N LEU A 59 -16.15 -0.58 20.49
CA LEU A 59 -14.96 -0.22 21.27
C LEU A 59 -13.76 -1.14 20.96
N LEU A 60 -13.99 -2.45 20.87
CA LEU A 60 -12.96 -3.42 20.51
C LEU A 60 -12.42 -3.18 19.09
N VAL A 61 -13.31 -2.96 18.12
CA VAL A 61 -12.92 -2.66 16.73
C VAL A 61 -12.13 -1.36 16.68
N LEU A 62 -12.58 -0.29 17.34
CA LEU A 62 -11.87 1.00 17.35
C LEU A 62 -10.47 0.89 17.94
N THR A 63 -10.33 0.25 19.11
CA THR A 63 -9.04 0.11 19.79
C THR A 63 -8.08 -0.77 19.00
N ALA A 64 -8.53 -1.92 18.50
CA ALA A 64 -7.70 -2.79 17.67
C ALA A 64 -7.28 -2.10 16.37
N THR A 65 -8.23 -1.47 15.68
CA THR A 65 -7.97 -0.77 14.41
C THR A 65 -6.98 0.37 14.60
N ALA A 66 -7.04 1.12 15.70
CA ALA A 66 -6.10 2.20 15.98
C ALA A 66 -4.65 1.70 16.08
N VAL A 67 -4.42 0.60 16.82
CA VAL A 67 -3.09 -0.02 16.96
C VAL A 67 -2.58 -0.53 15.61
N ILE A 68 -3.45 -1.23 14.86
CA ILE A 68 -3.10 -1.77 13.54
C ILE A 68 -2.80 -0.63 12.54
N THR A 69 -3.54 0.47 12.58
CA THR A 69 -3.31 1.65 11.74
C THR A 69 -1.95 2.26 12.02
N ALA A 70 -1.60 2.41 13.31
CA ALA A 70 -0.29 2.91 13.72
C ALA A 70 0.84 1.97 13.27
N TRP A 71 0.64 0.66 13.37
CA TRP A 71 1.58 -0.35 12.88
C TRP A 71 1.79 -0.25 11.36
N CYS A 72 0.72 -0.08 10.58
CA CYS A 72 0.82 0.10 9.13
C CYS A 72 1.63 1.35 8.77
N GLY A 73 1.39 2.48 9.46
CA GLY A 73 2.18 3.69 9.27
C GLY A 73 3.67 3.50 9.61
N PHE A 74 3.97 2.73 10.66
CA PHE A 74 5.34 2.38 11.04
C PHE A 74 6.03 1.53 9.97
N GLU A 75 5.41 0.46 9.50
CA GLU A 75 5.96 -0.39 8.43
C GLU A 75 6.12 0.37 7.11
N ALA A 76 5.16 1.22 6.74
CA ALA A 76 5.26 2.09 5.57
C ALA A 76 6.52 2.99 5.66
N SER A 77 6.81 3.55 6.83
CA SER A 77 8.01 4.34 7.07
C SER A 77 9.30 3.51 6.98
N LYS A 78 9.33 2.28 7.51
CA LYS A 78 10.49 1.37 7.38
C LYS A 78 10.78 1.04 5.92
N TRP A 79 9.76 0.65 5.16
CA TRP A 79 9.89 0.39 3.72
C TRP A 79 10.33 1.62 2.93
N GLY A 80 9.83 2.81 3.30
CA GLY A 80 10.30 4.08 2.72
C GLY A 80 11.77 4.38 3.02
N GLY A 81 12.26 3.99 4.20
CA GLY A 81 13.68 4.04 4.56
C GLY A 81 14.54 3.13 3.68
N GLU A 82 14.16 1.85 3.58
CA GLU A 82 14.85 0.86 2.74
C GLU A 82 14.83 1.22 1.26
N MET A 83 13.72 1.74 0.76
CA MET A 83 13.62 2.31 -0.59
C MET A 83 14.67 3.42 -0.78
N SER A 84 14.73 4.38 0.15
CA SER A 84 15.63 5.53 0.07
C SER A 84 17.10 5.10 0.08
N ILE A 85 17.45 4.12 0.93
CA ILE A 85 18.79 3.51 0.97
C ILE A 85 19.12 2.85 -0.36
N ALA A 86 18.21 2.04 -0.91
CA ALA A 86 18.41 1.35 -2.17
C ALA A 86 18.61 2.34 -3.34
N PHE A 87 17.79 3.38 -3.45
CA PHE A 87 17.95 4.42 -4.48
C PHE A 87 19.22 5.26 -4.31
N SER A 88 19.64 5.52 -3.08
CA SER A 88 20.93 6.18 -2.80
C SER A 88 22.11 5.31 -3.26
N GLN A 89 22.08 4.01 -2.97
CA GLN A 89 23.09 3.06 -3.43
C GLN A 89 23.10 2.89 -4.95
N ALA A 90 21.92 2.89 -5.59
CA ALA A 90 21.80 2.89 -7.04
C ALA A 90 22.47 4.13 -7.65
N SER A 91 22.17 5.32 -7.10
CA SER A 91 22.74 6.58 -7.56
C SER A 91 24.26 6.63 -7.38
N SER A 92 24.77 6.17 -6.23
CA SER A 92 26.22 6.02 -6.00
C SER A 92 26.87 5.08 -7.02
N SER A 93 26.22 3.97 -7.34
CA SER A 93 26.72 3.01 -8.33
C SER A 93 26.72 3.58 -9.75
N ARG A 94 25.69 4.37 -10.14
CA ARG A 94 25.69 5.11 -11.42
C ARG A 94 26.82 6.11 -11.52
N ILE A 95 27.15 6.80 -10.41
CA ILE A 95 28.30 7.71 -10.38
C ILE A 95 29.62 6.95 -10.58
N GLN A 96 29.76 5.77 -9.94
CA GLN A 96 30.93 4.91 -10.14
C GLN A 96 31.05 4.42 -11.59
N ALA A 97 29.92 4.03 -12.19
CA ALA A 97 29.88 3.62 -13.60
C ALA A 97 30.29 4.75 -14.53
N ALA A 98 29.75 5.96 -14.33
CA ALA A 98 30.11 7.14 -15.10
C ALA A 98 31.60 7.51 -14.98
N ARG A 99 32.19 7.37 -13.78
CA ARG A 99 33.63 7.58 -13.56
C ARG A 99 34.46 6.55 -14.34
N ALA A 100 34.13 5.27 -14.22
CA ALA A 100 34.83 4.20 -14.92
C ALA A 100 34.66 4.27 -16.45
N GLN A 101 33.49 4.69 -16.93
CA GLN A 101 33.26 4.96 -18.34
C GLN A 101 34.06 6.17 -18.82
N GLY A 102 34.22 7.19 -17.98
CA GLY A 102 35.10 8.33 -18.26
C GLY A 102 36.57 7.92 -18.41
N GLU A 103 37.06 7.01 -17.56
CA GLU A 103 38.39 6.41 -17.69
C GLU A 103 38.52 5.62 -19.01
N ALA A 104 37.52 4.79 -19.33
CA ALA A 104 37.50 4.01 -20.57
C ALA A 104 37.51 4.89 -21.82
N ASN A 105 36.72 5.97 -21.81
CA ASN A 105 36.68 6.94 -22.90
C ASN A 105 38.00 7.70 -23.03
N THR A 106 38.65 8.03 -21.90
CA THR A 106 39.95 8.73 -21.90
C THR A 106 41.04 7.83 -22.48
N ALA A 107 41.11 6.57 -22.03
CA ALA A 107 42.06 5.60 -22.57
C ALA A 107 41.83 5.36 -24.07
N ARG A 108 40.56 5.21 -24.49
CA ARG A 108 40.22 5.08 -25.91
C ARG A 108 40.66 6.29 -26.74
N GLN A 109 40.54 7.50 -26.21
CA GLN A 109 41.03 8.70 -26.92
C GLN A 109 42.56 8.70 -27.05
N ILE A 110 43.29 8.27 -26.02
CA ILE A 110 44.76 8.12 -26.10
C ILE A 110 45.13 7.12 -27.21
N ASP A 111 44.48 5.96 -27.23
CA ASP A 111 44.72 4.94 -28.24
C ASP A 111 44.36 5.43 -29.65
N LEU A 112 43.24 6.16 -29.82
CA LEU A 112 42.81 6.73 -31.10
C LEU A 112 43.81 7.78 -31.63
N ASN A 113 44.42 8.58 -30.76
CA ASN A 113 45.45 9.54 -31.14
C ASN A 113 46.71 8.83 -31.68
N LEU A 114 47.16 7.78 -30.99
CA LEU A 114 48.29 6.96 -31.44
C LEU A 114 47.95 6.22 -32.74
N TRP A 115 46.76 5.65 -32.84
CA TRP A 115 46.28 4.97 -34.05
C TRP A 115 46.24 5.91 -35.26
N THR A 116 45.76 7.13 -35.09
CA THR A 116 45.70 8.12 -36.18
C THR A 116 47.10 8.45 -36.71
N LEU A 117 48.07 8.66 -35.82
CA LEU A 117 49.47 8.88 -36.19
C LEU A 117 50.08 7.66 -36.90
N TYR A 118 49.77 6.45 -36.42
CA TYR A 118 50.22 5.22 -37.07
C TYR A 118 49.65 5.08 -38.48
N VAL A 119 48.34 5.27 -38.67
CA VAL A 119 47.67 5.21 -39.97
C VAL A 119 48.23 6.26 -40.93
N GLN A 120 48.48 7.48 -40.47
CA GLN A 120 49.13 8.52 -41.27
C GLN A 120 50.53 8.10 -41.71
N ALA A 121 51.37 7.62 -40.79
CA ALA A 121 52.71 7.14 -41.11
C ALA A 121 52.70 6.01 -42.14
N ARG A 122 51.72 5.10 -42.04
CA ARG A 122 51.51 4.02 -43.03
C ARG A 122 51.10 4.56 -44.40
N ALA A 123 50.22 5.56 -44.45
CA ALA A 123 49.80 6.19 -45.70
C ALA A 123 50.95 6.95 -46.39
N GLU A 124 51.81 7.61 -45.61
CA GLU A 124 52.99 8.32 -46.10
C GLU A 124 54.20 7.39 -46.36
N SER A 125 54.06 6.09 -46.10
CA SER A 125 55.15 5.09 -46.17
C SER A 125 56.35 5.39 -45.25
N ASP A 126 56.16 6.19 -44.20
CA ASP A 126 57.18 6.47 -43.18
C ASP A 126 57.26 5.31 -42.17
N SER A 127 58.07 4.32 -42.52
CA SER A 127 58.31 3.13 -41.70
C SER A 127 58.98 3.44 -40.35
N ARG A 128 59.69 4.57 -40.24
CA ARG A 128 60.37 4.96 -39.00
C ARG A 128 59.35 5.55 -38.02
N LEU A 129 58.48 6.42 -38.50
CA LEU A 129 57.40 6.98 -37.69
C LEU A 129 56.39 5.90 -37.27
N ALA A 130 56.03 4.98 -38.16
CA ALA A 130 55.12 3.88 -37.84
C ALA A 130 55.63 3.04 -36.65
N ARG A 131 56.89 2.56 -36.71
CA ARG A 131 57.50 1.81 -35.59
C ARG A 131 57.61 2.65 -34.32
N TYR A 132 57.96 3.93 -34.43
CA TYR A 132 58.06 4.83 -33.28
C TYR A 132 56.72 5.00 -32.54
N VAL A 133 55.60 4.99 -33.27
CA VAL A 133 54.25 5.05 -32.72
C VAL A 133 53.81 3.69 -32.18
N GLU A 134 54.11 2.60 -32.89
CA GLU A 134 53.85 1.22 -32.42
C GLU A 134 54.52 0.95 -31.07
N ASP A 135 55.79 1.36 -30.89
CA ASP A 135 56.53 1.25 -29.62
C ASP A 135 55.89 2.03 -28.45
N ARG A 136 54.92 2.91 -28.74
CA ARG A 136 54.19 3.74 -27.75
C ARG A 136 52.74 3.33 -27.57
N PHE A 137 52.27 2.31 -28.29
CA PHE A 137 50.95 1.76 -28.03
C PHE A 137 50.83 1.35 -26.57
N THR A 138 49.66 1.62 -26.00
CA THR A 138 49.36 1.16 -24.65
C THR A 138 49.31 -0.37 -24.65
N ASP A 139 49.72 -1.00 -23.54
CA ASP A 139 49.77 -2.48 -23.43
C ASP A 139 48.46 -3.15 -23.88
N ARG A 140 47.31 -2.52 -23.56
CA ARG A 140 45.98 -3.02 -23.91
C ARG A 140 45.65 -2.85 -25.39
N PHE A 141 46.01 -1.71 -25.97
CA PHE A 141 45.80 -1.48 -27.40
C PHE A 141 46.72 -2.37 -28.24
N GLN A 142 47.95 -2.62 -27.77
CA GLN A 142 48.89 -3.51 -28.44
C GLN A 142 48.33 -4.92 -28.61
N VAL A 143 47.67 -5.48 -27.59
CA VAL A 143 47.01 -6.81 -27.70
C VAL A 143 45.96 -6.82 -28.82
N ALA A 144 45.14 -5.77 -28.92
CA ALA A 144 44.13 -5.66 -29.98
C ALA A 144 44.78 -5.46 -31.35
N PHE A 145 45.84 -4.65 -31.43
CA PHE A 145 46.59 -4.39 -32.65
C PHE A 145 47.28 -5.64 -33.19
N GLU A 146 47.92 -6.43 -32.32
CA GLU A 146 48.54 -7.70 -32.69
C GLU A 146 47.50 -8.71 -33.18
N ALA A 147 46.35 -8.82 -32.49
CA ALA A 147 45.24 -9.66 -32.92
C ALA A 147 44.69 -9.24 -34.29
N TRP A 148 44.59 -7.93 -34.54
CA TRP A 148 44.17 -7.37 -35.82
C TRP A 148 45.16 -7.72 -36.95
N GLN A 149 46.46 -7.62 -36.69
CA GLN A 149 47.49 -8.02 -37.66
C GLN A 149 47.47 -9.53 -37.94
N GLN A 150 47.36 -10.37 -36.90
CA GLN A 150 47.29 -11.83 -37.05
C GLN A 150 46.04 -12.28 -37.79
N GLY A 151 44.92 -11.56 -37.63
CA GLY A 151 43.67 -11.77 -38.36
C GLY A 151 43.71 -11.30 -39.82
N GLY A 152 44.87 -10.87 -40.33
CA GLY A 152 45.02 -10.39 -41.70
C GLY A 152 44.35 -9.04 -41.97
N GLN A 153 44.11 -8.24 -40.92
CA GLN A 153 43.53 -6.89 -41.03
C GLN A 153 42.15 -6.87 -41.70
N GLN A 154 41.33 -7.91 -41.48
CA GLN A 154 39.98 -8.01 -42.05
C GLN A 154 38.99 -7.02 -41.41
N ALA A 155 39.17 -6.68 -40.13
CA ALA A 155 38.40 -5.63 -39.48
C ALA A 155 38.94 -4.24 -39.86
N ASP A 156 38.09 -3.21 -39.85
CA ASP A 156 38.48 -1.85 -40.23
C ASP A 156 39.54 -1.27 -39.29
N SER A 157 39.49 -1.64 -38.01
CA SER A 157 40.44 -1.19 -36.99
C SER A 157 40.60 -2.19 -35.84
N PRO A 158 41.73 -2.16 -35.10
CA PRO A 158 41.85 -2.90 -33.84
C PRO A 158 40.75 -2.60 -32.82
N PHE A 159 40.11 -1.42 -32.90
CA PHE A 159 39.02 -1.02 -32.00
C PHE A 159 37.72 -1.82 -32.20
N ASP A 160 37.56 -2.50 -33.34
CA ASP A 160 36.37 -3.29 -33.65
C ASP A 160 36.48 -4.74 -33.14
N LEU A 161 37.67 -5.12 -32.66
CA LEU A 161 37.91 -6.45 -32.12
C LEU A 161 37.46 -6.55 -30.67
N ALA A 162 36.87 -7.69 -30.30
CA ALA A 162 36.53 -8.00 -28.91
C ALA A 162 37.75 -8.05 -27.97
N ALA A 163 38.96 -8.21 -28.53
CA ALA A 163 40.21 -8.12 -27.80
C ALA A 163 40.50 -6.71 -27.28
N TYR A 164 39.95 -5.67 -27.92
CA TYR A 164 40.08 -4.30 -27.44
C TYR A 164 39.13 -4.03 -26.28
N LYS A 165 39.71 -3.78 -25.12
CA LYS A 165 38.95 -3.44 -23.91
C LYS A 165 39.65 -2.32 -23.14
N PRO A 166 39.17 -1.08 -23.25
CA PRO A 166 39.80 0.02 -22.53
C PRO A 166 39.65 -0.16 -21.01
N PRO A 167 40.63 0.34 -20.22
CA PRO A 167 40.56 0.31 -18.77
C PRO A 167 39.29 0.99 -18.28
N GLY A 168 38.63 0.42 -17.27
CA GLY A 168 37.36 0.94 -16.76
C GLY A 168 36.10 0.37 -17.42
N SER A 169 36.16 -0.28 -18.60
CA SER A 169 34.95 -0.86 -19.23
C SER A 169 34.26 -1.92 -18.37
N ASP A 170 35.02 -2.81 -17.75
CA ASP A 170 34.47 -3.84 -16.84
C ASP A 170 33.89 -3.23 -15.56
N ALA A 171 34.62 -2.29 -14.99
CA ALA A 171 34.19 -1.61 -13.77
C ALA A 171 32.91 -0.79 -14.02
N ALA A 172 32.80 -0.14 -15.18
CA ALA A 172 31.60 0.57 -15.61
C ALA A 172 30.40 -0.38 -15.71
N ALA A 173 30.55 -1.47 -16.48
CA ALA A 173 29.49 -2.46 -16.66
C ALA A 173 29.05 -3.11 -15.35
N ALA A 174 30.00 -3.43 -14.45
CA ALA A 174 29.70 -4.00 -13.14
C ALA A 174 28.96 -3.00 -12.23
N ALA A 175 29.38 -1.74 -12.24
CA ALA A 175 28.75 -0.68 -11.45
C ALA A 175 27.34 -0.34 -11.97
N ASP A 176 27.13 -0.30 -13.28
CA ASP A 176 25.80 -0.11 -13.89
C ASP A 176 24.86 -1.26 -13.53
N LYS A 177 25.32 -2.51 -13.67
CA LYS A 177 24.52 -3.68 -13.27
C LYS A 177 24.10 -3.62 -11.79
N LYS A 178 25.03 -3.20 -10.92
CA LYS A 178 24.73 -2.99 -9.49
C LYS A 178 23.73 -1.86 -9.28
N ALA A 179 23.84 -0.78 -10.04
CA ALA A 179 22.89 0.33 -9.98
C ALA A 179 21.48 -0.13 -10.33
N ASP A 180 21.33 -0.89 -11.41
CA ASP A 180 20.03 -1.39 -11.86
C ASP A 180 19.39 -2.34 -10.85
N GLN A 181 20.19 -3.23 -10.27
CA GLN A 181 19.73 -4.11 -9.19
C GLN A 181 19.21 -3.31 -8.00
N ARG A 182 19.99 -2.34 -7.50
CA ARG A 182 19.58 -1.51 -6.35
C ARG A 182 18.38 -0.63 -6.66
N PHE A 183 18.25 -0.19 -7.90
CA PHE A 183 17.08 0.55 -8.32
C PHE A 183 15.82 -0.33 -8.31
N ALA A 184 15.92 -1.57 -8.82
CA ALA A 184 14.83 -2.54 -8.76
C ALA A 184 14.43 -2.93 -7.33
N ASP A 185 15.42 -3.09 -6.43
CA ASP A 185 15.18 -3.29 -5.00
C ASP A 185 14.40 -2.09 -4.42
N GLY A 186 14.82 -0.87 -4.76
CA GLY A 186 14.14 0.36 -4.34
C GLY A 186 12.68 0.41 -4.78
N LEU A 187 12.37 0.04 -6.02
CA LEU A 187 10.99 -0.04 -6.52
C LEU A 187 10.16 -1.07 -5.76
N THR A 188 10.75 -2.24 -5.47
CA THR A 188 10.09 -3.31 -4.71
C THR A 188 9.78 -2.85 -3.29
N ASN A 189 10.73 -2.17 -2.64
CA ASN A 189 10.56 -1.62 -1.31
C ASN A 189 9.50 -0.51 -1.29
N ASN A 190 9.47 0.36 -2.29
CA ASN A 190 8.44 1.38 -2.43
C ASN A 190 7.04 0.75 -2.51
N ALA A 191 6.86 -0.25 -3.38
CA ALA A 191 5.57 -0.91 -3.55
C ALA A 191 5.05 -1.55 -2.24
N ARG A 192 5.94 -2.09 -1.40
CA ARG A 192 5.58 -2.61 -0.08
C ARG A 192 5.15 -1.50 0.87
N GLY A 193 5.87 -0.38 0.91
CA GLY A 193 5.50 0.79 1.71
C GLY A 193 4.15 1.39 1.29
N ASP A 194 3.89 1.44 -0.02
CA ASP A 194 2.61 1.92 -0.56
C ASP A 194 1.43 1.02 -0.14
N GLN A 195 1.62 -0.30 -0.10
CA GLN A 195 0.59 -1.24 0.37
C GLN A 195 0.21 -0.99 1.84
N TYR A 196 1.19 -0.73 2.71
CA TYR A 196 0.93 -0.35 4.10
C TYR A 196 0.26 1.03 4.22
N THR A 197 0.61 1.98 3.34
CA THR A 197 -0.05 3.29 3.28
C THR A 197 -1.52 3.14 2.89
N LEU A 198 -1.83 2.30 1.91
CA LEU A 198 -3.21 1.99 1.52
C LEU A 198 -3.99 1.33 2.66
N LEU A 199 -3.38 0.41 3.40
CA LEU A 199 -3.99 -0.19 4.59
C LEU A 199 -4.28 0.84 5.68
N THR A 200 -3.39 1.80 5.89
CA THR A 200 -3.61 2.90 6.85
C THR A 200 -4.88 3.69 6.51
N VAL A 201 -5.09 3.99 5.22
CA VAL A 201 -6.32 4.66 4.75
C VAL A 201 -7.55 3.76 4.92
N LEU A 202 -7.43 2.47 4.61
CA LEU A 202 -8.50 1.49 4.77
C LEU A 202 -8.95 1.39 6.24
N PHE A 203 -8.00 1.32 7.17
CA PHE A 203 -8.31 1.26 8.60
C PHE A 203 -8.83 2.60 9.14
N ALA A 204 -8.43 3.74 8.58
CA ALA A 204 -9.05 5.03 8.90
C ALA A 204 -10.56 5.03 8.53
N LEU A 205 -10.97 4.39 7.43
CA LEU A 205 -12.38 4.22 7.08
C LEU A 205 -13.11 3.31 8.09
N VAL A 206 -12.47 2.24 8.57
CA VAL A 206 -13.02 1.39 9.63
C VAL A 206 -13.27 2.20 10.90
N LEU A 207 -12.26 2.99 11.35
CA LEU A 207 -12.40 3.87 12.51
C LEU A 207 -13.55 4.85 12.34
N PHE A 208 -13.69 5.44 11.15
CA PHE A 208 -14.78 6.35 10.85
C PHE A 208 -16.16 5.68 10.97
N PHE A 209 -16.37 4.54 10.32
CA PHE A 209 -17.66 3.85 10.37
C PHE A 209 -18.01 3.37 11.78
N ALA A 210 -17.03 2.82 12.51
CA ALA A 210 -17.20 2.41 13.89
C ALA A 210 -17.48 3.60 14.82
N ALA A 211 -16.84 4.76 14.62
CA ALA A 211 -17.08 5.94 15.43
C ALA A 211 -18.45 6.60 15.15
N VAL A 212 -19.00 6.45 13.94
CA VAL A 212 -20.29 7.02 13.56
C VAL A 212 -21.47 6.12 13.96
N SER A 213 -21.25 4.80 14.11
CA SER A 213 -22.33 3.85 14.38
C SER A 213 -23.16 4.09 15.65
N PRO A 214 -22.63 4.65 16.77
CA PRO A 214 -23.43 4.89 17.97
C PRO A 214 -24.39 6.08 17.88
N ARG A 215 -24.34 6.89 16.81
CA ARG A 215 -25.22 8.07 16.66
C ARG A 215 -26.70 7.67 16.67
N PRO A 216 -27.59 8.53 17.22
CA PRO A 216 -29.02 8.26 17.24
C PRO A 216 -29.55 8.14 15.81
N ALA A 217 -29.78 6.89 15.39
CA ALA A 217 -30.23 6.52 14.06
C ALA A 217 -31.11 5.26 14.18
N ARG A 218 -31.79 4.88 13.10
CA ARG A 218 -32.56 3.63 13.08
C ARG A 218 -31.61 2.44 13.37
N PRO A 219 -31.99 1.47 14.21
CA PRO A 219 -31.11 0.37 14.62
C PRO A 219 -30.56 -0.44 13.44
N ARG A 220 -31.33 -0.56 12.34
CA ARG A 220 -30.87 -1.17 11.07
C ARG A 220 -29.66 -0.46 10.47
N ILE A 221 -29.61 0.87 10.51
CA ILE A 221 -28.50 1.67 9.97
C ILE A 221 -27.26 1.51 10.85
N GLN A 222 -27.43 1.46 12.18
CA GLN A 222 -26.34 1.25 13.12
C GLN A 222 -25.67 -0.12 12.89
N TRP A 223 -26.47 -1.19 12.75
CA TRP A 223 -25.96 -2.52 12.43
C TRP A 223 -25.32 -2.60 11.04
N ALA A 224 -25.87 -1.90 10.03
CA ALA A 224 -25.25 -1.83 8.71
C ALA A 224 -23.86 -1.18 8.74
N LEU A 225 -23.69 -0.09 9.51
CA LEU A 225 -22.39 0.57 9.68
C LEU A 225 -21.38 -0.31 10.42
N VAL A 226 -21.79 -0.98 11.50
CA VAL A 226 -20.92 -1.92 12.23
C VAL A 226 -20.53 -3.10 11.35
N GLY A 227 -21.49 -3.67 10.62
CA GLY A 227 -21.23 -4.77 9.67
C GLY A 227 -20.26 -4.37 8.57
N LEU A 228 -20.41 -3.17 8.00
CA LEU A 228 -19.49 -2.63 7.00
C LEU A 228 -18.09 -2.41 7.59
N ALA A 229 -17.98 -1.81 8.78
CA ALA A 229 -16.71 -1.61 9.46
C ALA A 229 -15.97 -2.93 9.71
N LEU A 230 -16.68 -3.95 10.20
CA LEU A 230 -16.14 -5.29 10.42
C LEU A 230 -15.69 -5.96 9.12
N LEU A 231 -16.49 -5.85 8.06
CA LEU A 231 -16.14 -6.42 6.75
C LEU A 231 -14.85 -5.79 6.21
N VAL A 232 -14.77 -4.46 6.22
CA VAL A 232 -13.58 -3.72 5.76
C VAL A 232 -12.37 -4.04 6.63
N PHE A 233 -12.55 -4.13 7.96
CA PHE A 233 -11.50 -4.50 8.91
C PHE A 233 -10.93 -5.90 8.62
N LEU A 234 -11.79 -6.89 8.39
CA LEU A 234 -11.36 -8.26 8.09
C LEU A 234 -10.61 -8.34 6.76
N VAL A 235 -11.09 -7.65 5.72
CA VAL A 235 -10.38 -7.57 4.44
C VAL A 235 -9.01 -6.92 4.62
N GLY A 236 -8.93 -5.81 5.35
CA GLY A 236 -7.66 -5.13 5.66
C GLY A 236 -6.69 -6.02 6.44
N MET A 237 -7.18 -6.77 7.43
CA MET A 237 -6.39 -7.71 8.22
C MET A 237 -5.84 -8.85 7.37
N ILE A 238 -6.65 -9.43 6.49
CA ILE A 238 -6.21 -10.51 5.59
C ILE A 238 -5.09 -10.01 4.68
N GLN A 239 -5.26 -8.82 4.10
CA GLN A 239 -4.25 -8.20 3.25
C GLN A 239 -2.97 -7.91 4.04
N MET A 240 -3.08 -7.35 5.24
CA MET A 240 -1.94 -7.04 6.10
C MET A 240 -1.11 -8.27 6.45
N VAL A 241 -1.74 -9.40 6.78
CA VAL A 241 -1.04 -10.64 7.17
C VAL A 241 -0.28 -11.26 6.00
N GLN A 242 -0.62 -10.92 4.76
CA GLN A 242 0.10 -11.35 3.56
C GLN A 242 1.29 -10.46 3.21
N LEU A 243 1.39 -9.26 3.81
CA LEU A 243 2.46 -8.32 3.50
C LEU A 243 3.77 -8.66 4.23
N PRO A 244 4.92 -8.45 3.57
CA PRO A 244 6.22 -8.66 4.20
C PRO A 244 6.49 -7.58 5.25
N VAL A 245 6.90 -8.01 6.43
CA VAL A 245 7.23 -7.15 7.57
C VAL A 245 8.75 -7.03 7.68
N ILE A 246 9.25 -5.84 7.96
CA ILE A 246 10.68 -5.66 8.30
C ILE A 246 10.79 -5.83 9.82
N ILE A 247 11.68 -6.72 10.29
CA ILE A 247 12.00 -6.86 11.73
C ILE A 247 13.17 -5.94 12.03
#